data_AF-A0A7C3PCQ7-F1
#
_entry.id   AF-A0A7C3PCQ7-F1
#
_cell.length_a   1.000
_cell.length_b   1.000
_cell.length_c   1.000
_cell.angle_alpha   90.00
_cell.angle_beta   90.00
_cell.angle_gamma   90.00
#
_symmetry.space_group_name_H-M   'P 1'
#
loop_
_entity.id
_entity.type
_entity.pdbx_description
1 polymer ?
#
loop_
_entity_poly.entity_id
_entity_poly.type
_entity_poly.pdbx_seq_one_letter_code
_entity_poly.pdbx_strand_id
1 'polypeptide(L)' 'MIERHVTFNVIPGKEKDFEKLFKDEYSVAMSKQPSFVSVTLLKEHEKEGVYQMVIRFQSHETAGAWRDSAEHKALSPKI' A
#
# COMPACT_ATOMS: atom_id res chain seq x y z
N MET A 1 10.61 7.02 13.40
CA MET A 1 10.27 6.41 12.10
C MET A 1 9.55 5.10 12.36
N ILE A 2 8.37 4.93 11.78
CA ILE A 2 7.52 3.75 11.93
C ILE A 2 7.44 3.03 10.59
N GLU A 3 7.57 1.72 10.63
CA GLU A 3 7.41 0.86 9.47
C GLU A 3 6.17 -0.01 9.66
N ARG A 4 5.36 -0.13 8.62
CA ARG A 4 4.16 -0.96 8.61
C ARG A 4 4.19 -1.89 7.43
N HIS A 5 3.92 -3.16 7.71
CA HIS A 5 3.85 -4.22 6.71
C HIS A 5 2.38 -4.58 6.52
N VAL A 6 1.95 -4.64 5.26
CA VAL A 6 0.60 -5.03 4.86
C VAL A 6 0.72 -6.16 3.86
N THR A 7 0.17 -7.32 4.21
CA THR A 7 0.12 -8.48 3.32
C THR A 7 -1.15 -8.45 2.49
N PHE A 8 -1.00 -8.64 1.18
CA PHE A 8 -2.11 -8.81 0.25
C PHE A 8 -2.07 -10.22 -0.32
N ASN A 9 -3.22 -10.88 -0.27
CA ASN A 9 -3.48 -12.11 -1.01
C ASN A 9 -4.33 -11.71 -2.22
N VAL A 10 -3.67 -11.54 -3.37
CA VAL A 10 -4.31 -11.09 -4.61
C VAL A 10 -5.06 -12.26 -5.24
N ILE A 11 -6.22 -11.95 -5.83
CA ILE A 11 -7.02 -12.93 -6.55
C ILE A 11 -6.18 -13.48 -7.74
N PRO A 12 -6.11 -14.81 -7.94
CA PRO A 12 -5.36 -15.39 -9.04
C PRO A 12 -5.75 -14.79 -10.40
N GLY A 13 -4.76 -14.37 -11.19
CA GLY A 13 -4.95 -13.72 -12.49
C GLY A 13 -5.19 -12.21 -12.43
N LYS A 14 -5.25 -11.62 -11.22
CA LYS A 14 -5.38 -10.17 -10.98
C LYS A 14 -4.09 -9.50 -10.53
N GLU A 15 -2.96 -10.21 -10.56
CA GLU A 15 -1.65 -9.73 -10.12
C GLU A 15 -1.23 -8.46 -10.86
N LYS A 16 -1.37 -8.45 -12.19
CA LYS A 16 -1.01 -7.29 -13.02
C LYS A 16 -1.93 -6.10 -12.77
N ASP A 17 -3.23 -6.35 -12.60
CA ASP A 17 -4.20 -5.30 -12.29
C ASP A 17 -3.88 -4.68 -10.91
N PHE A 18 -3.50 -5.51 -9.93
CA PHE A 18 -3.10 -5.07 -8.61
C PHE A 18 -1.77 -4.29 -8.62
N GLU A 19 -0.75 -4.77 -9.33
CA GLU A 19 0.53 -4.06 -9.48
C GLU A 19 0.32 -2.68 -10.14
N LYS A 20 -0.59 -2.61 -11.13
CA LYS A 20 -0.97 -1.35 -11.78
C LYS A 20 -1.71 -0.42 -10.80
N LEU A 21 -2.71 -0.92 -10.07
CA LEU A 21 -3.40 -0.15 -9.03
C LEU A 21 -2.41 0.42 -8.01
N PHE A 22 -1.45 -0.40 -7.57
CA PHE A 22 -0.43 0.03 -6.63
C PHE A 22 0.40 1.18 -7.19
N LYS A 23 0.91 1.04 -8.42
CA LYS A 23 1.78 2.03 -9.04
C LYS A 23 1.03 3.34 -9.34
N ASP A 24 -0.12 3.24 -9.99
CA ASP A 24 -0.80 4.37 -10.60
C ASP A 24 -1.69 5.13 -9.60
N GLU A 25 -2.28 4.44 -8.63
CA GLU A 25 -3.20 5.05 -7.65
C GLU A 25 -2.59 5.08 -6.25
N TYR A 26 -2.19 3.92 -5.74
CA TYR A 26 -1.84 3.77 -4.32
C TYR A 26 -0.56 4.54 -3.95
N SER A 27 0.52 4.39 -4.72
CA SER A 27 1.79 5.07 -4.46
C SER A 27 1.65 6.59 -4.60
N VAL A 28 0.84 7.04 -5.57
CA VAL A 28 0.57 8.45 -5.83
C VAL A 28 -0.21 9.06 -4.67
N ALA A 29 -1.29 8.42 -4.21
CA ALA A 29 -2.08 8.88 -3.06
C ALA A 29 -1.24 8.96 -1.78
N MET A 30 -0.42 7.94 -1.52
CA MET A 30 0.52 7.91 -0.40
C MET A 30 1.53 9.06 -0.45
N SER A 31 2.10 9.35 -1.62
CA SER A 31 3.13 10.39 -1.77
C SER A 31 2.65 11.80 -1.43
N LYS A 32 1.33 12.03 -1.48
CA LYS A 32 0.70 13.32 -1.16
C LYS A 32 0.51 13.53 0.34
N GLN A 33 0.67 12.48 1.14
CA GLN A 33 0.48 12.59 2.59
C GLN A 33 1.62 13.35 3.25
N PRO A 34 1.31 14.29 4.15
CA PRO A 34 2.32 14.89 5.02
C PRO A 34 3.03 13.79 5.80
N SER A 35 4.37 13.89 5.93
CA SER A 35 5.19 12.96 6.70
C SER A 35 5.26 11.51 6.17
N PHE A 36 4.87 11.30 4.91
CA PHE A 36 5.21 10.10 4.15
C PHE A 36 6.72 10.01 3.91
N VAL A 37 7.30 8.83 4.09
CA VAL A 37 8.72 8.58 3.81
C VAL A 37 8.88 7.73 2.55
N SER A 38 8.24 6.56 2.51
CA SER A 38 8.30 5.67 1.34
C SER A 38 7.21 4.59 1.38
N VAL A 39 6.84 4.08 0.21
CA VAL A 39 6.02 2.87 0.05
C VAL A 39 6.66 1.98 -1.01
N THR A 40 6.75 0.70 -0.71
CA THR A 40 7.31 -0.31 -1.60
C THR A 40 6.39 -1.51 -1.65
N LEU A 41 6.23 -2.10 -2.83
CA LEU A 41 5.52 -3.36 -3.02
C LEU A 41 6.54 -4.45 -3.36
N LEU A 42 6.52 -5.53 -2.59
CA LEU A 42 7.33 -6.72 -2.79
C LEU A 42 6.41 -7.87 -3.19
N LYS A 43 6.80 -8.63 -4.21
CA LYS A 43 6.13 -9.88 -4.57
C LYS A 43 6.86 -11.04 -3.87
N GLU A 44 6.12 -11.90 -3.18
CA GLU A 44 6.70 -13.09 -2.55
C GLU A 44 7.22 -14.05 -3.64
N HIS A 45 8.44 -14.56 -3.48
CA HIS A 45 9.07 -15.38 -4.51
C HIS A 45 8.42 -16.77 -4.62
N GLU A 46 8.00 -17.35 -3.50
CA GLU A 46 7.51 -18.73 -3.43
C GLU A 46 5.99 -18.84 -3.64
N LYS A 47 5.24 -17.74 -3.47
CA LYS A 47 3.79 -17.72 -3.58
C LYS A 47 3.34 -16.66 -4.57
N GLU A 48 2.99 -17.11 -5.77
CA GLU A 48 2.33 -16.26 -6.75
C GLU A 48 1.01 -15.71 -6.15
N GLY A 49 0.80 -14.40 -6.28
CA GLY A 49 -0.36 -13.71 -5.72
C GLY A 49 -0.20 -13.18 -4.29
N VAL A 50 0.91 -13.48 -3.59
CA VAL A 50 1.18 -12.88 -2.28
C VAL A 50 2.12 -11.68 -2.41
N TYR A 51 1.66 -10.53 -1.92
CA TYR A 51 2.41 -9.28 -1.96
C TYR A 51 2.57 -8.70 -0.57
N GLN A 52 3.73 -8.13 -0.29
CA GLN A 52 4.03 -7.41 0.94
C GLN A 52 4.24 -5.94 0.59
N MET A 53 3.39 -5.08 1.12
CA MET A 53 3.59 -3.65 1.04
C MET A 53 4.22 -3.13 2.32
N VAL A 54 5.34 -2.43 2.15
CA VAL A 54 6.08 -1.80 3.25
C VAL A 54 5.88 -0.30 3.15
N ILE A 55 5.27 0.28 4.18
CA ILE A 55 5.03 1.73 4.27
C ILE A 55 5.83 2.29 5.43
N ARG A 56 6.52 3.40 5.19
CA ARG A 56 7.31 4.11 6.20
C ARG A 56 6.73 5.49 6.46
N PHE A 57 6.54 5.78 7.74
CA PHE A 57 6.04 7.06 8.26
C PHE A 57 7.06 7.67 9.22
N GLN A 58 7.05 9.00 9.34
CA GLN A 58 7.92 9.66 10.33
C GLN A 58 7.51 9.33 11.77
N SER A 59 6.21 9.27 12.07
CA SER A 59 5.65 9.02 13.42
C SER A 59 4.40 8.12 13.40
N HIS A 60 3.96 7.68 14.59
CA HIS A 60 2.72 6.90 14.75
C HIS A 60 1.46 7.73 14.45
N GLU A 61 1.46 9.01 14.76
CA GLU A 61 0.34 9.92 14.53
C GLU A 61 0.01 10.02 13.04
N THR A 62 1.03 10.13 12.20
CA THR A 62 0.85 10.27 10.74
C THR A 62 0.41 8.94 10.10
N ALA A 63 0.87 7.80 10.64
CA ALA A 63 0.36 6.48 10.26
C ALA A 63 -1.12 6.28 10.64
N GLY A 64 -1.57 6.87 11.76
CA GLY A 64 -2.97 6.92 12.16
C GLY A 64 -3.81 7.74 11.18
N ALA A 65 -3.40 9.00 10.95
CA ALA A 65 -4.08 9.91 10.04
C ALA A 65 -4.26 9.34 8.62
N TRP A 66 -3.22 8.67 8.08
CA TRP A 66 -3.34 7.99 6.79
C TRP A 66 -4.44 6.93 6.78
N ARG A 67 -4.51 6.06 7.80
CA ARG A 67 -5.51 4.99 7.88
C ARG A 67 -6.94 5.54 7.83
N ASP A 68 -7.16 6.70 8.46
CA ASP A 68 -8.47 7.34 8.57
C ASP A 68 -8.82 8.26 7.39
N SER A 69 -7.84 8.56 6.54
CA SER A 69 -7.98 9.45 5.39
C SER A 69 -9.00 8.93 4.37
N ALA A 70 -9.68 9.87 3.70
CA ALA A 70 -10.61 9.57 2.62
C ALA A 70 -9.88 8.91 1.43
N GLU A 71 -8.62 9.27 1.19
CA GLU A 71 -7.77 8.72 0.13
C GLU A 71 -7.50 7.22 0.36
N HIS A 72 -7.09 6.83 1.58
CA HIS A 72 -6.91 5.43 1.94
C HIS A 72 -8.23 4.65 1.88
N LYS A 73 -9.33 5.24 2.35
CA LYS A 73 -10.66 4.61 2.26
C LYS A 73 -11.13 4.40 0.82
N ALA A 74 -10.84 5.33 -0.08
CA ALA A 74 -11.15 5.23 -1.51
C ALA A 74 -10.31 4.17 -2.25
N LEU A 75 -9.22 3.71 -1.64
CA LEU A 75 -8.38 2.60 -2.12
C LEU A 75 -8.83 1.24 -1.58
N SER A 76 -9.81 1.19 -0.66
CA SER A 76 -10.47 -0.03 -0.20
C SER A 76 -11.39 -0.60 -1.30
N PRO A 77 -11.61 -1.92 -1.37
CA PRO A 77 -11.38 -2.71 -2.58
C PRO A 77 -12.23 -2.29 -3.79
N LYS A 78 -11.53 -1.93 -4.87
CA LYS A 78 -12.09 -1.75 -6.23
C LYS A 78 -11.96 -3.02 -7.10
N ILE A 79 -11.33 -4.08 -6.58
CA ILE A 79 -10.95 -5.30 -7.32
C ILE A 79 -11.29 -6.53 -6.49
#